data_AF-B7BEB1-F1
#
_entry.id   AF-B7BEB1-F1
#
_cell.length_a   1.000
_cell.length_b   1.000
_cell.length_c   1.000
_cell.angle_alpha   90.00
_cell.angle_beta   90.00
_cell.angle_gamma   90.00
#
_symmetry.space_group_name_H-M   'P 1'
#
loop_
_entity.id
_entity.type
_entity.pdbx_description
1 polymer ?
#
loop_
_entity_poly.entity_id
_entity_poly.type
_entity_poly.pdbx_seq_one_letter_code
_entity_poly.pdbx_strand_id
1 'polypeptide(L)'
;MEFKSLKNIESSFRQIRLFGIVFLSLCAVITVWSVWSSYRFAERQREKIYVLDNGKSLMLALSQDLSQNRPAEAREHVRRFHELFFTLSPEKSAIEHNVKRALLLADKSVYNYYSDFA
;
A
#
# COMPACT_ATOMS: atom_id res chain seq x y z
N MET A 1 -59.44 -14.43 -46.59
CA MET A 1 -58.96 -14.65 -45.21
C MET A 1 -57.45 -14.44 -45.23
N GLU A 2 -56.96 -13.33 -44.70
CA GLU A 2 -55.51 -13.08 -44.68
C GLU A 2 -54.80 -14.04 -43.71
N PHE A 3 -53.74 -14.68 -44.19
CA PHE A 3 -52.98 -15.68 -43.48
C PHE A 3 -52.23 -15.07 -42.28
N LYS A 4 -52.84 -15.10 -41.08
CA LYS A 4 -52.23 -14.70 -39.80
C LYS A 4 -50.86 -15.34 -39.51
N SER A 5 -50.56 -16.49 -40.12
CA SER A 5 -49.29 -17.21 -39.97
C SER A 5 -48.06 -16.40 -40.42
N LEU A 6 -48.16 -15.70 -41.56
CA LEU A 6 -47.01 -14.97 -42.13
C LEU A 6 -46.58 -13.79 -41.26
N LYS A 7 -47.56 -13.09 -40.65
CA LYS A 7 -47.33 -11.95 -39.77
C LYS A 7 -46.61 -12.35 -38.47
N ASN A 8 -46.82 -13.58 -38.02
CA ASN A 8 -46.19 -14.11 -36.81
C ASN A 8 -44.70 -14.42 -37.05
N ILE A 9 -44.37 -15.03 -38.20
CA ILE A 9 -42.99 -15.36 -38.59
C ILE A 9 -42.15 -14.09 -38.71
N GLU A 10 -42.67 -13.04 -39.35
CA GLU A 10 -41.99 -11.75 -39.49
C GLU A 10 -41.73 -11.08 -38.11
N SER A 11 -42.70 -11.14 -37.20
CA SER A 11 -42.54 -10.61 -35.84
C SER A 11 -41.48 -11.38 -35.03
N SER A 12 -41.44 -12.71 -35.18
CA SER A 12 -40.46 -13.58 -34.54
C SER A 12 -39.04 -13.30 -35.02
N PHE A 13 -38.85 -13.09 -36.34
CA PHE A 13 -37.54 -12.68 -36.88
C PHE A 13 -37.08 -11.32 -36.35
N ARG A 14 -38.00 -10.36 -36.19
CA ARG A 14 -37.69 -9.06 -35.60
C ARG A 14 -37.29 -9.16 -34.13
N GLN A 15 -37.95 -10.01 -33.35
CA GLN A 15 -37.59 -10.27 -31.95
C GLN A 15 -36.23 -10.96 -31.80
N ILE A 16 -35.94 -11.98 -32.62
CA ILE A 16 -34.63 -12.67 -32.61
C ILE A 16 -33.50 -11.69 -32.91
N ARG A 17 -33.69 -10.80 -33.88
CA ARG A 17 -32.69 -9.78 -34.23
C ARG A 17 -32.47 -8.77 -33.10
N LEU A 18 -33.54 -8.35 -32.44
CA LEU A 18 -33.48 -7.46 -31.27
C LEU A 18 -32.72 -8.13 -30.12
N PHE A 19 -33.03 -9.39 -29.82
CA PHE A 19 -32.33 -10.18 -28.81
C PHE A 19 -30.84 -10.34 -29.12
N GLY A 20 -30.49 -10.60 -30.37
CA GLY A 20 -29.09 -10.69 -30.81
C GLY A 20 -28.32 -9.38 -30.62
N ILE A 21 -28.93 -8.24 -30.92
CA ILE A 21 -28.30 -6.92 -30.70
C ILE A 21 -28.10 -6.66 -29.21
N VAL A 22 -29.10 -6.94 -28.37
CA VAL A 22 -29.00 -6.75 -26.92
C VAL A 22 -27.92 -7.67 -26.34
N PHE A 23 -27.90 -8.94 -26.74
CA PHE A 23 -26.89 -9.90 -26.30
C PHE A 23 -25.47 -9.46 -26.69
N LEU A 24 -25.27 -9.07 -27.95
CA LEU A 24 -23.97 -8.59 -28.43
C LEU A 24 -23.52 -7.34 -27.67
N SER A 25 -24.43 -6.40 -27.40
CA SER A 25 -24.12 -5.20 -26.64
C SER A 25 -23.72 -5.50 -25.20
N LEU A 26 -24.41 -6.43 -24.54
CA LEU A 26 -24.07 -6.91 -23.20
C LEU A 26 -22.68 -7.56 -23.17
N CYS A 27 -22.39 -8.44 -24.13
CA CYS A 27 -21.08 -9.05 -24.26
C CYS A 27 -19.97 -8.00 -24.45
N ALA A 28 -20.20 -6.99 -25.30
CA ALA A 28 -19.25 -5.91 -25.53
C ALA A 28 -19.00 -5.06 -24.27
N VAL A 29 -20.04 -4.75 -23.50
CA VAL A 29 -19.89 -4.02 -22.23
C VAL A 29 -19.08 -4.82 -21.22
N ILE A 30 -19.37 -6.12 -21.09
CA ILE A 30 -18.65 -7.00 -20.15
C ILE A 30 -17.18 -7.14 -20.53
N THR A 31 -16.85 -7.29 -21.82
CA THR A 31 -15.46 -7.42 -22.26
C THR A 31 -14.68 -6.12 -22.04
N VAL A 32 -15.25 -4.97 -22.40
CA VAL A 32 -14.62 -3.66 -22.16
C VAL A 32 -14.39 -3.43 -20.67
N TRP A 33 -15.38 -3.74 -19.83
CA TRP A 33 -15.27 -3.60 -18.39
C TRP A 33 -14.20 -4.52 -17.79
N SER A 34 -14.14 -5.78 -18.24
CA SER A 34 -13.13 -6.75 -17.81
C SER A 34 -11.71 -6.29 -18.15
N VAL A 35 -11.51 -5.82 -19.39
CA VAL A 35 -10.23 -5.29 -19.85
C VAL A 35 -9.83 -4.06 -19.05
N TRP A 36 -10.74 -3.09 -18.87
CA TRP A 36 -10.47 -1.89 -18.08
C TRP A 36 -10.15 -2.21 -16.61
N SER A 37 -10.90 -3.12 -15.99
CA SER A 37 -10.65 -3.57 -14.62
C SER A 37 -9.29 -4.27 -14.51
N SER A 38 -8.92 -5.10 -15.49
CA SER A 38 -7.63 -5.78 -15.55
C SER A 38 -6.46 -4.78 -15.68
N TYR A 39 -6.57 -3.77 -16.55
CA TYR A 39 -5.56 -2.71 -16.64
C TYR A 39 -5.43 -1.90 -15.36
N ARG A 40 -6.55 -1.49 -14.75
CA ARG A 40 -6.57 -0.78 -13.47
C ARG A 40 -5.98 -1.64 -12.34
N PHE A 41 -6.20 -2.95 -12.38
CA PHE A 41 -5.60 -3.88 -11.44
C PHE A 41 -4.10 -4.04 -11.67
N ALA A 42 -3.66 -4.14 -12.92
CA ALA A 42 -2.25 -4.22 -13.29
C ALA A 42 -1.49 -2.93 -12.91
N GLU A 43 -2.07 -1.75 -13.08
CA GLU A 43 -1.50 -0.48 -12.62
C GLU A 43 -1.33 -0.45 -11.09
N ARG A 44 -2.38 -0.84 -10.35
CA ARG A 44 -2.30 -0.96 -8.87
C ARG A 44 -1.31 -2.03 -8.40
N GLN A 45 -1.06 -3.06 -9.20
CA GLN A 45 -0.02 -4.05 -8.91
C GLN A 45 1.38 -3.51 -9.22
N ARG A 46 1.54 -2.66 -10.23
CA ARG A 46 2.83 -2.04 -10.61
C ARG A 46 3.30 -0.97 -9.62
N GLU A 47 2.42 -0.39 -8.81
CA GLU A 47 2.80 0.49 -7.69
C GLU A 47 3.45 -0.25 -6.51
N LYS A 48 3.42 -1.59 -6.50
CA LYS A 48 4.08 -2.41 -5.48
C LYS A 48 5.48 -2.78 -5.96
N ILE A 49 6.47 -2.01 -5.54
CA ILE A 49 7.89 -2.33 -5.75
C ILE A 49 8.22 -3.58 -4.91
N TYR A 50 8.53 -4.70 -5.57
CA TYR A 50 9.02 -5.92 -4.92
C TYR A 50 10.52 -5.78 -4.70
N VAL A 51 10.95 -5.43 -3.49
CA VAL A 51 12.37 -5.50 -3.13
C VAL A 51 12.67 -6.94 -2.73
N LEU A 52 13.47 -7.62 -3.56
CA LEU A 52 13.98 -8.95 -3.28
C LEU A 52 15.14 -8.81 -2.32
N ASP A 53 14.88 -8.94 -1.01
CA ASP A 53 15.98 -9.07 -0.05
C ASP A 53 16.56 -10.48 -0.14
N ASN A 54 17.88 -10.58 -0.21
CA ASN A 54 18.64 -11.79 -0.49
C ASN A 54 18.46 -12.84 0.64
N GLY A 55 17.38 -13.64 0.56
CA GLY A 55 17.35 -14.98 1.13
C GLY A 55 16.41 -15.27 2.31
N LYS A 56 15.56 -14.34 2.77
CA LYS A 56 14.51 -14.69 3.76
C LYS A 56 13.21 -13.96 3.52
N SER A 57 12.19 -14.77 3.21
CA SER A 57 10.76 -14.45 3.15
C SER A 57 10.37 -13.28 2.26
N LEU A 58 9.55 -13.59 1.26
CA LEU A 58 8.73 -12.65 0.50
C LEU A 58 7.78 -11.92 1.49
N MET A 59 8.30 -10.95 2.24
CA MET A 59 7.48 -10.17 3.15
C MET A 59 6.73 -9.17 2.28
N LEU A 60 5.42 -9.39 2.20
CA LEU A 60 4.45 -8.49 1.59
C LEU A 60 4.72 -7.10 2.16
N ALA A 61 5.43 -6.25 1.39
CA ALA A 61 5.74 -4.89 1.79
C ALA A 61 4.42 -4.13 1.83
N LEU A 62 3.83 -4.15 3.01
CA LEU A 62 2.62 -3.49 3.44
C LEU A 62 2.86 -1.98 3.32
N SER A 63 2.73 -1.46 2.11
CA SER A 63 2.71 -0.01 1.82
C SER A 63 1.42 0.66 2.31
N GLN A 64 0.60 -0.04 3.08
CA GLN A 64 -0.47 0.52 3.89
C GLN A 64 -0.03 0.46 5.36
N ASP A 65 0.61 1.55 5.80
CA ASP A 65 0.70 2.04 7.19
C ASP A 65 2.01 2.77 7.51
N LEU A 66 2.89 3.03 6.54
CA LEU A 66 4.05 3.91 6.77
C LEU A 66 3.64 5.30 7.29
N SER A 67 2.56 5.88 6.77
CA SER A 67 2.06 7.17 7.27
C SER A 67 1.44 7.07 8.67
N GLN A 68 0.81 5.94 9.01
CA GLN A 68 0.21 5.70 10.32
C GLN A 68 1.25 5.32 11.38
N ASN A 69 2.35 4.68 10.99
CA ASN A 69 3.41 4.23 11.91
C ASN A 69 4.46 5.31 12.19
N ARG A 70 4.65 6.29 11.30
CA ARG A 70 5.54 7.45 11.53
C ARG A 70 5.37 8.14 12.90
N PRO A 71 4.15 8.44 13.39
CA PRO A 71 4.00 9.03 14.73
C PRO A 71 4.44 8.06 15.85
N ALA A 72 4.24 6.76 15.68
CA ALA A 72 4.70 5.76 16.67
C ALA A 72 6.23 5.63 16.65
N GLU A 73 6.85 5.55 15.46
CA GLU A 73 8.30 5.52 15.28
C GLU A 73 9.00 6.76 15.84
N ALA A 74 8.45 7.95 15.60
CA ALA A 74 9.00 9.20 16.13
C ALA A 74 8.93 9.23 17.66
N ARG A 75 7.81 8.80 18.25
CA ARG A 75 7.66 8.71 19.72
C ARG A 75 8.65 7.70 20.31
N GLU A 76 8.83 6.57 19.65
CA GLU A 76 9.75 5.52 20.11
C GLU A 76 11.21 5.93 19.99
N HIS A 77 11.58 6.64 18.92
CA HIS A 77 12.90 7.23 18.75
C HIS A 77 13.23 8.20 19.88
N VAL A 78 12.30 9.10 20.21
CA VAL A 78 12.44 10.03 21.34
C VAL A 78 12.53 9.28 22.66
N ARG A 79 11.69 8.26 22.89
CA ARG A 79 11.73 7.44 24.11
C ARG A 79 13.09 6.78 24.29
N ARG A 80 13.62 6.15 23.23
CA ARG A 80 14.91 5.45 23.25
C ARG A 80 16.07 6.40 23.52
N PHE A 81 16.04 7.62 22.96
CA PHE A 81 17.02 8.65 23.29
C PHE A 81 17.00 8.96 24.79
N HIS A 82 15.82 9.21 25.37
CA HIS A 82 15.68 9.53 26.80
C HIS A 82 16.13 8.38 27.71
N GLU A 83 15.78 7.14 27.36
CA GLU A 83 16.22 5.97 28.10
C GLU A 83 17.74 5.86 28.14
N LEU A 84 18.41 6.01 27.00
CA LEU A 84 19.87 5.90 26.95
C LEU A 84 20.57 7.09 27.63
N PHE A 85 20.03 8.30 27.51
CA PHE A 85 20.66 9.51 28.03
C PHE A 85 20.47 9.68 29.55
N PHE A 86 19.29 9.38 30.08
CA PHE A 86 18.95 9.63 31.49
C PHE A 86 19.08 8.38 32.40
N THR A 87 19.40 7.22 31.85
CA THR A 87 19.67 6.03 32.69
C THR A 87 21.03 6.16 33.37
N LEU A 88 21.02 6.37 34.69
CA LEU A 88 22.24 6.28 35.50
C LEU A 88 22.49 4.82 35.90
N SER A 89 23.66 4.32 35.54
CA SER A 89 24.19 3.05 36.03
C SER A 89 25.27 3.33 37.10
N PRO A 90 25.47 2.43 38.08
CA PRO A 90 26.52 2.61 39.10
C PRO A 90 27.94 2.53 38.52
N GLU A 91 28.11 1.92 37.33
CA GLU A 91 29.39 1.85 36.62
C GLU A 91 29.55 3.02 35.64
N LYS A 92 30.67 3.74 35.75
CA LYS A 92 31.01 4.89 34.90
C LYS A 92 31.12 4.52 33.40
N SER A 93 31.69 3.37 33.09
CA SER A 93 31.84 2.89 31.71
C SER A 93 30.50 2.64 31.01
N ALA A 94 29.50 2.13 31.75
CA ALA A 94 28.15 1.93 31.25
C ALA A 94 27.45 3.26 30.96
N ILE A 95 27.65 4.28 31.81
CA ILE A 95 27.12 5.63 31.59
C ILE A 95 27.71 6.22 30.30
N GLU A 96 29.03 6.21 30.14
CA GLU A 96 29.69 6.77 28.95
C GLU A 96 29.23 6.06 27.66
N HIS A 97 29.07 4.74 27.69
CA HIS A 97 28.58 3.98 26.54
C HIS A 97 27.11 4.30 26.20
N ASN A 98 26.24 4.41 27.20
CA ASN A 98 24.84 4.76 27.00
C ASN A 98 24.68 6.19 26.46
N VAL A 99 25.42 7.15 27.02
CA VAL A 99 25.45 8.54 26.52
C VAL A 99 25.96 8.58 25.08
N LYS A 100 27.05 7.87 24.76
CA LYS A 100 27.57 7.79 23.39
C LYS A 100 26.53 7.25 22.42
N ARG A 101 25.76 6.22 22.81
CA ARG A 101 24.67 5.68 22.01
C ARG A 101 23.54 6.69 21.86
N ALA A 102 23.13 7.38 22.92
CA ALA A 102 22.10 8.42 22.85
C ALA A 102 22.48 9.54 21.88
N LEU A 103 23.73 10.01 21.91
CA LEU A 103 24.24 11.06 21.04
C LEU A 103 24.22 10.68 19.55
N LEU A 104 24.30 9.38 19.21
CA LEU A 104 24.15 8.90 17.83
C LEU A 104 22.70 8.93 17.32
N LEU A 105 21.71 8.93 18.23
CA LEU A 105 20.31 9.09 17.86
C LEU A 105 19.89 10.55 17.68
N ALA A 106 20.75 11.52 18.01
CA ALA A 106 20.45 12.94 17.92
C ALA A 106 21.30 13.65 16.87
N ASP A 107 20.93 14.89 16.55
CA ASP A 107 21.72 15.73 15.66
C ASP A 107 22.91 16.35 16.40
N LYS A 108 23.76 17.05 15.64
CA LYS A 108 24.97 17.68 16.18
C LYS A 108 24.69 18.71 17.27
N SER A 109 23.50 19.31 17.31
CA SER A 109 23.14 20.28 18.34
C SER A 109 23.22 19.68 19.75
N VAL A 110 22.72 18.46 19.94
CA VAL A 110 22.74 17.77 21.24
C VAL A 110 24.16 17.47 21.70
N TYR A 111 25.03 17.07 20.78
CA TYR A 111 26.46 16.87 21.07
C TYR A 111 27.10 18.17 21.58
N ASN A 112 26.86 19.28 20.89
CA ASN A 112 27.42 20.58 21.29
C ASN A 112 26.95 20.98 22.69
N TYR A 113 25.64 20.89 22.98
CA TYR A 113 25.09 21.20 24.30
C TYR A 113 25.65 20.31 25.41
N TYR A 114 25.83 19.01 25.14
CA TYR A 114 26.42 18.09 26.11
C TYR A 114 27.89 18.43 26.38
N SER A 115 28.66 18.73 25.33
CA SER A 115 30.06 19.13 25.45
C SER A 115 30.25 20.48 26.15
N ASP A 116 29.32 21.42 26.00
CA ASP A 116 29.35 22.71 26.71
C ASP A 116 28.99 22.57 28.20
N PHE A 117 28.21 21.55 28.56
CA PHE A 117 27.78 21.27 29.94
C PHE A 117 28.78 20.40 30.74
N ALA A 118 29.51 19.52 30.07
CA ALA A 118 30.45 18.56 30.66
C ALA A 118 31.81 19.20 31.01
#